data_AF-A0A7C2FES9-F1
#
_entry.id   AF-A0A7C2FES9-F1
#
_cell.length_a   1.000
_cell.length_b   1.000
_cell.length_c   1.000
_cell.angle_alpha   90.00
_cell.angle_beta   90.00
_cell.angle_gamma   90.00
#
_symmetry.space_group_name_H-M   'P 1'
#
loop_
_entity.id
_entity.type
_entity.pdbx_description
1 polymer ?
#
loop_
_entity_poly.entity_id
_entity_poly.type
_entity_poly.pdbx_seq_one_letter_code
_entity_poly.pdbx_strand_id
1 'polypeptide(L)'
;MTNVFIVMTFLLSILLVGVGYGLWSDTLKANVYIYMLPGDLEIGSWKVFTGYGCDGCLGYDLTYLSPSNDTLHILFGDTVVEYMWIGLVVENNGEVNLYLEDIKVRINDTSGEYDLTPISYLYEPVKTGIGYMPYWGGVTCPDLPVSGYLAGYPVLINPGYKMVAWLYVELGVSNAEITVEIVSGY
;
A
#
# COMPACT_ATOMS: atom_id res chain seq x y z
N MET A 1 -71.69 -12.73 -47.89
CA MET A 1 -70.36 -13.22 -47.48
C MET A 1 -69.29 -12.13 -47.44
N THR A 2 -69.40 -11.07 -48.25
CA THR A 2 -68.48 -9.91 -48.28
C THR A 2 -68.43 -9.09 -46.98
N ASN A 3 -69.57 -8.87 -46.31
CA ASN A 3 -69.61 -8.06 -45.08
C ASN A 3 -68.92 -8.72 -43.88
N VAL A 4 -68.90 -10.06 -43.79
CA VAL A 4 -68.23 -10.79 -42.70
C VAL A 4 -66.71 -10.73 -42.86
N PHE A 5 -66.22 -10.78 -44.10
CA PHE A 5 -64.80 -10.64 -44.41
C PHE A 5 -64.26 -9.27 -44.00
N ILE A 6 -65.00 -8.18 -44.29
CA ILE A 6 -64.60 -6.81 -43.98
C ILE A 6 -64.48 -6.59 -42.47
N VAL A 7 -65.44 -7.09 -41.68
CA VAL A 7 -65.42 -6.97 -40.21
C VAL A 7 -64.24 -7.75 -39.62
N MET A 8 -63.94 -8.92 -40.17
CA MET A 8 -62.87 -9.78 -39.69
C MET A 8 -61.47 -9.20 -40.00
N THR A 9 -61.26 -8.59 -41.17
CA THR A 9 -60.00 -7.88 -41.46
C THR A 9 -59.83 -6.63 -40.61
N PHE A 10 -60.91 -5.90 -40.31
CA PHE A 10 -60.84 -4.70 -39.47
C PHE A 10 -60.47 -5.04 -38.01
N LEU A 11 -61.02 -6.13 -37.45
CA LEU A 11 -60.65 -6.61 -36.12
C LEU A 11 -59.19 -7.08 -36.06
N LEU A 12 -58.70 -7.75 -37.10
CA LEU A 12 -57.32 -8.21 -37.16
C LEU A 12 -56.32 -7.05 -37.19
N SER A 13 -56.65 -5.95 -37.89
CA SER A 13 -55.81 -4.76 -37.92
C SER A 13 -55.73 -4.05 -36.56
N ILE A 14 -56.81 -4.02 -35.79
CA ILE A 14 -56.81 -3.41 -34.44
C ILE A 14 -55.93 -4.22 -33.48
N LEU A 15 -55.98 -5.55 -33.56
CA LEU A 15 -55.13 -6.43 -32.76
C LEU A 15 -53.64 -6.27 -33.11
N LEU A 16 -53.29 -6.10 -34.38
CA LEU A 16 -51.90 -5.90 -34.82
C LEU A 16 -51.32 -4.55 -34.41
N VAL A 17 -52.14 -3.49 -34.36
CA VAL A 17 -51.72 -2.16 -33.89
C VAL A 17 -51.49 -2.16 -32.37
N GLY A 18 -52.26 -2.96 -31.61
CA GLY A 18 -52.13 -3.08 -30.15
C GLY A 18 -50.81 -3.70 -29.68
N VAL A 19 -50.23 -4.64 -30.45
CA VAL A 19 -48.97 -5.32 -30.07
C VAL A 19 -47.73 -4.44 -30.26
N GLY A 20 -47.81 -3.39 -31.09
CA GLY A 20 -46.69 -2.48 -31.35
C GLY A 20 -46.37 -1.52 -30.21
N TYR A 21 -47.34 -1.24 -29.32
CA TYR A 21 -47.17 -0.31 -28.21
C TYR A 21 -46.59 -0.95 -26.93
N GLY A 22 -46.40 -2.27 -26.90
CA GLY A 22 -45.84 -3.00 -25.76
C GLY A 22 -44.30 -3.09 -25.74
N LEU A 23 -43.63 -2.67 -26.81
CA LEU A 23 -42.17 -2.71 -26.96
C LEU A 23 -41.55 -1.30 -26.85
N TRP A 24 -42.04 -0.49 -25.92
CA TRP A 24 -41.31 0.69 -25.47
C TRP A 24 -40.39 0.26 -24.32
N SER A 25 -39.28 -0.39 -24.66
CA SER A 25 -38.20 -0.65 -23.71
C SER A 25 -37.36 0.61 -23.59
N ASP A 26 -37.78 1.52 -22.71
CA ASP A 26 -36.94 2.65 -22.33
C ASP A 26 -35.62 2.13 -21.75
N THR A 27 -34.52 2.85 -22.02
CA THR A 27 -33.20 2.47 -21.50
C THR A 27 -33.19 2.64 -19.98
N LEU A 28 -33.13 1.52 -19.26
CA LEU A 28 -33.02 1.51 -17.80
C LEU A 28 -31.65 2.07 -17.41
N LYS A 29 -31.60 3.36 -17.05
CA LYS A 29 -30.41 3.97 -16.44
C LYS A 29 -30.40 3.62 -14.96
N ALA A 30 -29.64 2.59 -14.61
CA ALA A 30 -29.35 2.29 -13.21
C ALA A 30 -28.20 3.19 -12.74
N ASN A 31 -28.45 4.00 -11.70
CA ASN A 31 -27.38 4.67 -10.98
C ASN A 31 -26.70 3.64 -10.09
N VAL A 32 -25.56 3.10 -10.54
CA VAL A 32 -24.72 2.21 -9.73
C VAL A 32 -23.75 3.08 -8.95
N TYR A 33 -23.87 3.07 -7.63
CA TYR A 33 -22.91 3.71 -6.74
C TYR A 33 -21.96 2.63 -6.23
N ILE A 34 -20.70 2.71 -6.65
CA ILE A 34 -19.63 1.85 -6.12
C ILE A 34 -18.97 2.64 -4.99
N TYR A 35 -19.16 2.17 -3.77
CA TYR A 35 -18.45 2.69 -2.61
C TYR A 35 -17.14 1.91 -2.48
N MET A 36 -16.02 2.54 -2.85
CA MET A 36 -14.71 2.01 -2.50
C MET A 36 -14.41 2.44 -1.06
N LEU A 37 -14.22 1.46 -0.18
CA LEU A 37 -13.78 1.74 1.18
C LEU A 37 -12.32 2.21 1.13
N PRO A 38 -11.93 3.23 1.91
CA PRO A 38 -10.56 3.67 1.99
C PRO A 38 -9.69 2.50 2.50
N GLY A 39 -8.63 2.20 1.76
CA GLY A 39 -7.66 1.19 2.12
C GLY A 39 -6.28 1.75 1.85
N ASP A 40 -5.69 2.35 2.88
CA ASP A 40 -4.29 2.75 2.84
C ASP A 40 -3.52 1.86 3.82
N LEU A 41 -2.29 1.51 3.44
CA LEU A 41 -1.36 0.86 4.35
C LEU A 41 -0.80 1.91 5.31
N GLU A 42 -0.47 1.50 6.53
CA GLU A 42 0.09 2.39 7.56
C GLU A 42 1.34 1.77 8.20
N ILE A 43 2.25 2.61 8.68
CA ILE A 43 3.41 2.22 9.50
C ILE A 43 2.95 2.13 10.96
N GLY A 44 2.77 0.91 11.47
CA GLY A 44 2.36 0.69 12.86
C GLY A 44 3.49 0.74 13.87
N SER A 45 4.72 0.42 13.45
CA SER A 45 5.92 0.59 14.27
C SER A 45 7.18 0.59 13.40
N TRP A 46 8.27 1.13 13.92
CA TRP A 46 9.54 1.21 13.21
C TRP A 46 10.73 0.98 14.15
N LYS A 47 11.88 0.67 13.56
CA LYS A 47 13.18 0.59 14.21
C LYS A 47 14.21 1.15 13.25
N VAL A 48 15.15 1.93 13.78
CA VAL A 48 16.25 2.45 12.97
C VAL A 48 17.56 2.10 13.64
N PHE A 49 18.50 1.58 12.86
CA PHE A 49 19.88 1.41 13.29
C PHE A 49 20.81 2.20 12.36
N THR A 50 21.73 2.96 12.93
CA THR A 50 22.75 3.74 12.22
C THR A 50 24.12 3.11 12.40
N GLY A 51 24.87 3.03 11.32
CA GLY A 51 26.29 2.67 11.32
C GLY A 51 27.17 3.91 11.28
N TYR A 52 28.04 4.06 12.27
CA TYR A 52 29.05 5.12 12.33
C TYR A 52 30.44 4.49 12.24
N GLY A 53 31.05 4.42 11.05
CA GLY A 53 32.42 3.94 10.85
C GLY A 53 32.89 2.85 11.83
N CYS A 54 33.83 3.20 12.69
CA CYS A 54 34.46 2.30 13.67
C CYS A 54 33.63 1.97 14.92
N ASP A 55 32.56 2.72 15.22
CA ASP A 55 31.80 2.63 16.47
C ASP A 55 30.64 1.63 16.40
N GLY A 56 30.52 0.92 15.28
CA GLY A 56 29.52 -0.13 15.08
C GLY A 56 28.13 0.43 14.79
N CYS A 57 27.13 -0.44 14.92
CA CYS A 57 25.76 -0.15 14.53
C CYS A 57 24.87 -0.01 15.77
N LEU A 58 24.22 1.14 15.95
CA LEU A 58 23.48 1.51 17.15
C LEU A 58 22.03 1.90 16.82
N GLY A 59 21.14 1.76 17.81
CA GLY A 59 19.77 2.23 17.70
C GLY A 59 19.70 3.75 17.54
N TYR A 60 18.76 4.20 16.71
CA TYR A 60 18.54 5.61 16.43
C TYR A 60 17.07 5.99 16.60
N ASP A 61 16.81 7.06 17.36
CA ASP A 61 15.46 7.37 17.82
C ASP A 61 14.93 8.74 17.34
N LEU A 62 15.75 9.58 16.70
CA LEU A 62 15.32 10.91 16.25
C LEU A 62 14.46 10.80 14.98
N THR A 63 13.22 10.40 15.17
CA THR A 63 12.27 10.01 14.12
C THR A 63 10.85 10.50 14.42
N TYR A 64 10.04 10.70 13.38
CA TYR A 64 8.60 10.97 13.52
C TYR A 64 7.82 10.47 12.30
N LEU A 65 6.53 10.17 12.49
CA LEU A 65 5.64 9.78 11.40
C LEU A 65 4.88 10.98 10.83
N SER A 66 4.52 10.90 9.55
CA SER A 66 3.54 11.77 8.91
C SER A 66 2.16 11.63 9.57
N PRO A 67 1.27 12.62 9.42
CA PRO A 67 -0.11 12.52 9.94
C PRO A 67 -0.93 11.35 9.38
N SER A 68 -0.58 10.86 8.19
CA SER A 68 -1.21 9.70 7.52
C SER A 68 -0.57 8.37 7.92
N ASN A 69 0.49 8.37 8.75
CA ASN A 69 1.27 7.19 9.12
C ASN A 69 1.87 6.41 7.93
N ASP A 70 1.93 6.99 6.73
CA ASP A 70 2.52 6.36 5.54
C ASP A 70 4.02 6.68 5.37
N THR A 71 4.51 7.66 6.11
CA THR A 71 5.84 8.23 5.90
C THR A 71 6.58 8.36 7.22
N LEU A 72 7.76 7.76 7.31
CA LEU A 72 8.69 7.91 8.43
C LEU A 72 9.78 8.93 8.09
N HIS A 73 9.93 9.93 8.94
CA HIS A 73 10.99 10.92 8.87
C HIS A 73 12.08 10.58 9.89
N ILE A 74 13.33 10.67 9.46
CA ILE A 74 14.53 10.37 10.25
C ILE A 74 15.47 11.56 10.11
N LEU A 75 15.75 12.25 11.22
CA LEU A 75 16.56 13.47 11.22
C LEU A 75 17.99 13.18 11.67
N PHE A 76 19.01 13.69 10.98
CA PHE A 76 20.42 13.56 11.35
C PHE A 76 21.02 14.90 11.75
N GLY A 77 21.80 14.89 12.83
CA GLY A 77 22.66 16.01 13.19
C GLY A 77 24.04 15.94 12.53
N ASP A 78 25.03 16.53 13.19
CA ASP A 78 26.38 16.73 12.64
C ASP A 78 27.23 15.45 12.49
N THR A 79 26.75 14.30 12.96
CA THR A 79 27.52 13.05 12.88
C THR A 79 27.30 12.38 11.54
N VAL A 80 28.39 12.01 10.86
CA VAL A 80 28.33 11.30 9.57
C VAL A 80 27.82 9.87 9.80
N VAL A 81 26.72 9.54 9.14
CA VAL A 81 26.14 8.20 9.09
C VAL A 81 26.59 7.54 7.80
N GLU A 82 27.28 6.40 7.89
CA GLU A 82 27.78 5.68 6.72
C GLU A 82 26.69 4.83 6.08
N TYR A 83 25.94 4.10 6.91
CA TYR A 83 24.82 3.26 6.47
C TYR A 83 23.72 3.23 7.51
N MET A 84 22.55 2.76 7.10
CA MET A 84 21.37 2.66 7.94
C MET A 84 20.58 1.38 7.64
N TRP A 85 20.04 0.79 8.71
CA TRP A 85 18.96 -0.19 8.65
C TRP A 85 17.66 0.45 9.11
N ILE A 86 16.62 0.35 8.28
CA ILE A 86 15.29 0.89 8.57
C ILE A 86 14.30 -0.27 8.57
N GLY A 87 13.76 -0.57 9.74
CA GLY A 87 12.74 -1.59 9.93
C GLY A 87 11.37 -0.94 10.04
N LEU A 88 10.42 -1.39 9.24
CA LEU A 88 9.04 -0.94 9.26
C LEU A 88 8.12 -2.14 9.52
N VAL A 89 7.12 -1.94 10.37
CA VAL A 89 5.92 -2.79 10.44
C VAL A 89 4.82 -2.08 9.67
N VAL A 90 4.49 -2.63 8.51
CA VAL A 90 3.42 -2.13 7.64
C VAL A 90 2.13 -2.89 7.97
N GLU A 91 1.06 -2.17 8.28
CA GLU A 91 -0.21 -2.72 8.74
C GLU A 91 -1.31 -2.40 7.74
N ASN A 92 -2.16 -3.39 7.46
CA ASN A 92 -3.43 -3.16 6.80
C ASN A 92 -4.54 -3.21 7.85
N ASN A 93 -4.88 -2.04 8.39
CA ASN A 93 -5.99 -1.89 9.35
C ASN A 93 -7.35 -1.63 8.65
N GLY A 94 -7.37 -1.59 7.32
CA GLY A 94 -8.56 -1.41 6.51
C GLY A 94 -9.35 -2.71 6.28
N GLU A 95 -10.31 -2.64 5.35
CA GLU A 95 -11.22 -3.75 5.02
C GLU A 95 -10.95 -4.38 3.64
N VAL A 96 -10.02 -3.81 2.87
CA VAL A 96 -9.69 -4.25 1.52
C VAL A 96 -8.28 -4.84 1.47
N ASN A 97 -8.07 -5.79 0.56
CA ASN A 97 -6.75 -6.30 0.25
C ASN A 97 -5.92 -5.20 -0.42
N LEU A 98 -4.69 -5.04 0.02
CA LEU A 98 -3.77 -4.03 -0.50
C LEU A 98 -2.43 -4.66 -0.81
N TYR A 99 -1.77 -4.16 -1.83
CA TYR A 99 -0.39 -4.50 -2.16
C TYR A 99 0.53 -3.41 -1.63
N LEU A 100 1.62 -3.81 -0.98
CA LEU A 100 2.80 -2.95 -0.87
C LEU A 100 3.54 -3.04 -2.19
N GLU A 101 3.51 -1.96 -2.97
CA GLU A 101 4.12 -1.88 -4.29
C GLU A 101 5.59 -1.48 -4.22
N ASP A 102 5.92 -0.58 -3.29
CA ASP A 102 7.28 -0.07 -3.11
C ASP A 102 7.46 0.58 -1.73
N ILE A 103 8.70 0.79 -1.32
CA ILE A 103 9.06 1.70 -0.23
C ILE A 103 10.10 2.69 -0.76
N LYS A 104 9.68 3.94 -0.92
CA LYS A 104 10.53 5.01 -1.42
C LYS A 104 11.35 5.62 -0.29
N VAL A 105 12.65 5.77 -0.52
CA VAL A 105 13.55 6.44 0.41
C VAL A 105 14.06 7.69 -0.27
N ARG A 106 13.84 8.85 0.34
CA ARG A 106 14.38 10.14 -0.09
C ARG A 106 15.30 10.68 0.96
N ILE A 107 16.29 11.43 0.54
CA ILE A 107 17.16 12.20 1.42
C ILE A 107 17.12 13.66 1.02
N ASN A 108 17.07 14.52 2.01
CA ASN A 108 17.17 15.97 1.88
C ASN A 108 18.39 16.43 2.69
N ASP A 109 19.46 16.80 2.01
CA ASP A 109 20.70 17.28 2.60
C ASP A 109 21.09 18.67 2.05
N THR A 110 22.31 19.10 2.33
CA THR A 110 22.82 20.40 1.86
C THR A 110 22.93 20.53 0.34
N SER A 111 22.91 19.42 -0.39
CA SER A 111 22.91 19.34 -1.86
C SER A 111 21.49 19.36 -2.45
N GLY A 112 20.46 19.21 -1.62
CA GLY A 112 19.04 19.17 -2.00
C GLY A 112 18.40 17.81 -1.76
N GLU A 113 17.22 17.63 -2.36
CA GLU A 113 16.42 16.40 -2.23
C GLU A 113 16.68 15.44 -3.40
N TYR A 114 16.90 14.16 -3.10
CA TYR A 114 17.07 13.10 -4.10
C TYR A 114 16.59 11.73 -3.59
N ASP A 115 16.19 10.86 -4.52
CA ASP A 115 15.76 9.50 -4.23
C ASP A 115 16.97 8.56 -4.03
N LEU A 116 16.84 7.63 -3.08
CA LEU A 116 17.77 6.53 -2.82
C LEU A 116 17.14 5.20 -3.23
N THR A 117 17.96 4.23 -3.62
CA THR A 117 17.52 2.87 -3.92
C THR A 117 17.95 1.93 -2.78
N PRO A 118 17.09 1.66 -1.80
CA PRO A 118 17.42 0.77 -0.69
C PRO A 118 17.51 -0.69 -1.15
N ILE A 119 18.32 -1.50 -0.46
CA ILE A 119 18.19 -2.96 -0.53
C ILE A 119 17.07 -3.37 0.43
N SER A 120 16.01 -3.97 -0.10
CA SER A 120 14.80 -4.31 0.66
C SER A 120 14.74 -5.79 1.02
N TYR A 121 14.38 -6.09 2.27
CA TYR A 121 14.17 -7.42 2.81
C TYR A 121 12.76 -7.49 3.41
N LEU A 122 11.83 -8.09 2.67
CA LEU A 122 10.40 -8.17 3.01
C LEU A 122 10.10 -9.54 3.63
N TYR A 123 9.24 -9.61 4.64
CA TYR A 123 8.86 -10.87 5.30
C TYR A 123 7.39 -11.15 5.08
N GLU A 124 6.98 -12.43 5.10
CA GLU A 124 5.57 -12.82 4.94
C GLU A 124 4.65 -12.07 5.92
N PRO A 125 3.52 -11.50 5.44
CA PRO A 125 2.53 -10.90 6.31
C PRO A 125 1.93 -11.89 7.30
N VAL A 126 1.78 -11.44 8.54
CA VAL A 126 1.25 -12.24 9.66
C VAL A 126 0.11 -11.51 10.35
N LYS A 127 -0.88 -12.26 10.83
CA LYS A 127 -2.06 -11.68 11.48
C LYS A 127 -1.80 -11.22 12.92
N THR A 128 -1.01 -11.99 13.68
CA THR A 128 -0.71 -11.70 15.08
C THR A 128 0.72 -12.10 15.42
N GLY A 129 1.27 -11.52 16.50
CA GLY A 129 2.53 -11.98 17.07
C GLY A 129 3.81 -11.45 16.41
N ILE A 130 3.76 -10.32 15.67
CA ILE A 130 4.95 -9.68 15.09
C ILE A 130 6.08 -9.50 16.13
N GLY A 131 5.74 -9.11 17.36
CA GLY A 131 6.72 -8.93 18.44
C GLY A 131 7.53 -10.18 18.81
N TYR A 132 7.06 -11.38 18.44
CA TYR A 132 7.75 -12.65 18.68
C TYR A 132 8.46 -13.19 17.43
N MET A 133 8.31 -12.53 16.28
CA MET A 133 8.94 -12.97 15.05
C MET A 133 10.44 -12.72 15.11
N PRO A 134 11.28 -13.67 14.66
CA PRO A 134 12.74 -13.56 14.78
C PRO A 134 13.32 -12.41 13.96
N TYR A 135 12.60 -11.95 12.94
CA TYR A 135 12.95 -10.81 12.10
C TYR A 135 12.47 -9.45 12.64
N TRP A 136 11.89 -9.41 13.84
CA TRP A 136 11.45 -8.17 14.46
C TRP A 136 11.67 -8.14 15.98
N GLY A 137 11.18 -9.14 16.70
CA GLY A 137 11.31 -9.28 18.14
C GLY A 137 12.77 -9.48 18.57
N GLY A 138 13.30 -8.55 19.36
CA GLY A 138 14.67 -8.65 19.89
C GLY A 138 15.80 -8.55 18.87
N VAL A 139 15.51 -8.25 17.60
CA VAL A 139 16.52 -8.02 16.56
C VAL A 139 17.44 -6.87 16.95
N THR A 140 18.74 -7.12 16.82
CA THR A 140 19.81 -6.13 16.89
C THR A 140 20.45 -5.95 15.50
N CYS A 141 21.20 -4.87 15.32
CA CYS A 141 21.78 -4.59 14.00
C CYS A 141 22.68 -5.71 13.43
N PRO A 142 23.54 -6.40 14.22
CA PRO A 142 24.33 -7.52 13.72
C PRO A 142 23.51 -8.72 13.23
N ASP A 143 22.23 -8.82 13.59
CA ASP A 143 21.35 -9.92 13.16
C ASP A 143 20.79 -9.69 11.75
N LEU A 144 20.95 -8.48 11.19
CA LEU A 144 20.35 -8.08 9.93
C LEU A 144 21.23 -8.39 8.70
N PRO A 145 20.64 -8.85 7.58
CA PRO A 145 19.23 -9.24 7.43
C PRO A 145 18.96 -10.63 8.03
N VAL A 146 17.80 -10.80 8.67
CA VAL A 146 17.37 -12.12 9.13
C VAL A 146 16.93 -12.97 7.93
N SER A 147 17.32 -14.25 7.89
CA SER A 147 16.97 -15.14 6.78
C SER A 147 15.45 -15.36 6.65
N GLY A 148 14.97 -15.67 5.44
CA GLY A 148 13.56 -15.99 5.18
C GLY A 148 12.74 -14.83 4.59
N TYR A 149 13.43 -13.87 3.97
CA TYR A 149 12.80 -12.77 3.24
C TYR A 149 12.28 -13.21 1.85
N LEU A 150 11.30 -12.47 1.35
CA LEU A 150 10.64 -12.66 0.06
C LEU A 150 11.51 -12.19 -1.12
N ALA A 151 11.14 -12.60 -2.34
CA ALA A 151 11.86 -12.25 -3.56
C ALA A 151 11.79 -10.75 -3.92
N GLY A 152 10.83 -10.00 -3.37
CA GLY A 152 10.65 -8.57 -3.62
C GLY A 152 9.17 -8.16 -3.65
N TYR A 153 8.92 -6.98 -4.20
CA TYR A 153 7.59 -6.42 -4.42
C TYR A 153 6.90 -7.01 -5.67
N PRO A 154 5.56 -6.90 -5.78
CA PRO A 154 4.62 -6.41 -4.77
C PRO A 154 4.30 -7.49 -3.71
N VAL A 155 3.84 -7.07 -2.53
CA VAL A 155 3.43 -8.00 -1.46
C VAL A 155 1.99 -7.73 -1.03
N LEU A 156 1.15 -8.76 -1.10
CA LEU A 156 -0.25 -8.71 -0.68
C LEU A 156 -0.37 -8.70 0.86
N ILE A 157 -0.95 -7.65 1.43
CA ILE A 157 -1.26 -7.54 2.85
C ILE A 157 -2.79 -7.53 3.01
N ASN A 158 -3.32 -8.63 3.55
CA ASN A 158 -4.76 -8.77 3.78
C ASN A 158 -5.23 -7.91 4.98
N PRO A 159 -6.54 -7.55 5.06
CA PRO A 159 -7.13 -6.90 6.22
C PRO A 159 -6.77 -7.56 7.56
N GLY A 160 -6.27 -6.76 8.50
CA GLY A 160 -5.83 -7.18 9.82
C GLY A 160 -4.49 -7.93 9.84
N TYR A 161 -3.77 -7.99 8.72
CA TYR A 161 -2.41 -8.51 8.65
C TYR A 161 -1.40 -7.37 8.74
N LYS A 162 -0.20 -7.75 9.16
CA LYS A 162 0.93 -6.86 9.32
C LYS A 162 2.16 -7.52 8.71
N MET A 163 3.02 -6.73 8.09
CA MET A 163 4.22 -7.19 7.42
C MET A 163 5.43 -6.46 8.00
N VAL A 164 6.60 -7.11 7.97
CA VAL A 164 7.86 -6.46 8.30
C VAL A 164 8.65 -6.22 7.03
N ALA A 165 9.23 -5.03 6.90
CA ALA A 165 10.21 -4.70 5.87
C ALA A 165 11.47 -4.15 6.56
N TRP A 166 12.63 -4.69 6.20
CA TRP A 166 13.93 -4.10 6.54
C TRP A 166 14.56 -3.52 5.28
N LEU A 167 15.05 -2.29 5.37
CA LEU A 167 15.74 -1.58 4.29
C LEU A 167 17.18 -1.33 4.72
N TYR A 168 18.13 -1.61 3.84
CA TYR A 168 19.52 -1.20 3.99
C TYR A 168 19.83 -0.06 3.02
N VAL A 169 20.43 1.01 3.55
CA VAL A 169 20.75 2.23 2.79
C VAL A 169 22.19 2.64 3.08
N GLU A 170 22.96 2.88 2.04
CA GLU A 170 24.28 3.52 2.13
C GLU A 170 24.11 5.03 1.96
N LEU A 171 24.73 5.81 2.84
CA LEU A 171 24.47 7.24 2.98
C LEU A 171 25.76 8.06 2.85
N GLY A 172 26.65 7.95 3.84
CA GLY A 172 27.86 8.77 3.90
C GLY A 172 27.59 10.27 4.11
N VAL A 173 26.50 10.62 4.81
CA VAL A 173 26.02 12.00 4.98
C VAL A 173 25.85 12.39 6.46
N SER A 174 25.80 13.70 6.72
CA SER A 174 25.47 14.32 8.01
C SER A 174 24.55 15.51 7.77
N ASN A 175 23.81 15.97 8.78
CA ASN A 175 22.88 17.11 8.68
C ASN A 175 21.87 16.96 7.54
N ALA A 176 21.14 15.86 7.56
CA ALA A 176 20.17 15.49 6.54
C ALA A 176 18.85 15.03 7.19
N GLU A 177 17.79 15.00 6.39
CA GLU A 177 16.54 14.32 6.70
C GLU A 177 16.35 13.18 5.71
N ILE A 178 16.02 11.98 6.20
CA ILE A 178 15.57 10.87 5.37
C ILE A 178 14.07 10.69 5.55
N THR A 179 13.40 10.53 4.42
CA THR A 179 11.97 10.30 4.34
C THR A 179 11.74 8.92 3.74
N VAL A 180 10.99 8.07 4.43
CA VAL A 180 10.67 6.69 4.02
C VAL A 180 9.17 6.58 3.85
N GLU A 181 8.71 6.49 2.61
CA GLU A 181 7.29 6.51 2.23
C GLU A 181 6.86 5.13 1.71
N ILE A 182 5.82 4.55 2.29
CA ILE A 182 5.22 3.32 1.76
C ILE A 182 4.31 3.64 0.57
N VAL A 183 4.42 2.85 -0.50
CA VAL A 183 3.58 3.00 -1.69
C VAL A 183 2.64 1.81 -1.78
N SER A 184 1.34 2.07 -1.69
CA SER A 184 0.29 1.05 -1.72
C SER A 184 -0.45 1.01 -3.06
N GLY A 185 -0.97 -0.17 -3.40
CA GLY A 185 -1.78 -0.46 -4.58
C GLY A 185 -2.97 -1.38 -4.26
N TYR A 186 -3.95 -1.46 -5.18
CA TYR A 186 -5.15 -2.29 -5.08
C TYR A 186 -5.06 -3.53 -5.97
#